data_AF-A0A2L1UP40-F1
#
_entry.id   AF-A0A2L1UP40-F1
#
_cell.length_a   1.000
_cell.length_b   1.000
_cell.length_c   1.000
_cell.angle_alpha   90.00
_cell.angle_beta   90.00
_cell.angle_gamma   90.00
#
_symmetry.space_group_name_H-M   'P 1'
#
loop_
_entity.id
_entity.type
_entity.pdbx_description
1 polymer ?
#
loop_
_entity_poly.entity_id
_entity_poly.type
_entity_poly.pdbx_seq_one_letter_code
_entity_poly.pdbx_strand_id
1 'polypeptide(L)'
;MKFIYALFLLMLSLPSLANNSGVTFTVSDVKQGSTSGTISFQMDSCEGCMMNGWQYAFLIDHTPITGGSPGNPAMTFTNDSLASCNTVITSFSKTNQYLQPVIEVGNEVKCSANPYTTHIQVNDLKMTNGQWEGGDLKCNVTLTGNPGFDCGTIYVPALAPTPTPDVITQLNTAYNAEPTNCGDDTQPALLCSGVLIRGTEPSDSYHSWDPSPASVTSGGTSFSYLRKDSKYDKLAYGYTNGLIFFPQQQAPAGKLAIPTLCAFPIDAATDNRADKGCGEYTGHPESGTCQSQGILTAEQWHQHYVQYNSQHASECGFDLRTSATGSTISSAFNETIGSMATIATESFGTQNELRLQTWATGIPTELPIQAFFYLKGSSGLAGAQHDQQDFYNTTSGLVVPVVGISLPETTSDNVVFSYSASDQVVSSTHK
;
A
#
# COMPACT_ATOMS: atom_id res chain seq x y z
N MET A 1 -15.76 -64.45 62.73
CA MET A 1 -14.77 -63.46 63.24
C MET A 1 -14.33 -62.61 62.05
N LYS A 2 -14.50 -61.28 62.18
CA LYS A 2 -14.10 -60.17 61.29
C LYS A 2 -14.90 -59.87 60.00
N PHE A 3 -15.63 -58.76 60.11
CA PHE A 3 -16.03 -57.79 59.09
C PHE A 3 -14.84 -57.29 58.24
N ILE A 4 -15.11 -56.83 57.01
CA ILE A 4 -14.74 -55.49 56.48
C ILE A 4 -15.51 -55.23 55.16
N TYR A 5 -16.07 -54.02 55.07
CA TYR A 5 -16.78 -53.40 53.94
C TYR A 5 -15.86 -53.13 52.73
N ALA A 6 -16.39 -53.24 51.50
CA ALA A 6 -15.86 -52.50 50.35
C ALA A 6 -16.98 -52.09 49.38
N LEU A 7 -17.12 -50.77 49.28
CA LEU A 7 -17.87 -49.88 48.41
C LEU A 7 -18.20 -50.40 46.99
N PHE A 8 -19.47 -50.29 46.58
CA PHE A 8 -19.92 -50.39 45.19
C PHE A 8 -19.54 -49.10 44.45
N LEU A 9 -18.63 -49.18 43.48
CA LEU A 9 -18.35 -48.11 42.51
C LEU A 9 -19.10 -48.44 41.22
N LEU A 10 -20.13 -47.66 40.91
CA LEU A 10 -20.87 -47.72 39.65
C LEU A 10 -19.96 -47.16 38.54
N MET A 11 -19.40 -48.02 37.68
CA MET A 11 -18.73 -47.57 36.44
C MET A 11 -19.79 -47.06 35.46
N LEU A 12 -20.00 -45.76 35.43
CA LEU A 12 -20.62 -45.07 34.30
C LEU A 12 -19.57 -44.93 33.19
N SER A 13 -19.87 -45.51 32.03
CA SER A 13 -19.13 -45.37 30.79
C SER A 13 -18.88 -43.90 30.45
N LEU A 14 -17.62 -43.52 30.26
CA LEU A 14 -17.22 -42.25 29.67
C LEU A 14 -17.75 -42.17 28.22
N PRO A 15 -18.47 -41.11 27.84
CA PRO A 15 -18.69 -40.80 26.43
C PRO A 15 -17.35 -40.44 25.78
N SER A 16 -17.10 -41.04 24.63
CA SER A 16 -15.99 -40.76 23.73
C SER A 16 -15.92 -39.29 23.31
N LEU A 17 -14.68 -38.80 23.17
CA LEU A 17 -14.29 -37.55 22.54
C LEU A 17 -15.11 -37.25 21.27
N ALA A 18 -15.91 -36.19 21.30
CA ALA A 18 -16.48 -35.59 20.10
C ALA A 18 -15.62 -34.38 19.72
N ASN A 19 -15.05 -34.41 18.51
CA ASN A 19 -14.51 -33.24 17.83
C ASN A 19 -15.64 -32.22 17.64
N ASN A 20 -15.49 -31.01 18.19
CA ASN A 20 -16.54 -30.00 18.22
C ASN A 20 -16.46 -29.05 17.01
N SER A 21 -17.50 -29.08 16.16
CA SER A 21 -17.54 -28.48 14.82
C SER A 21 -18.59 -27.37 14.65
N GLY A 22 -18.94 -26.56 15.65
CA GLY A 22 -19.94 -25.51 15.36
C GLY A 22 -20.15 -24.44 16.41
N VAL A 23 -19.07 -23.72 16.66
CA VAL A 23 -19.15 -22.29 16.97
C VAL A 23 -18.57 -21.53 15.78
N THR A 24 -19.38 -20.73 15.10
CA THR A 24 -18.98 -19.85 13.99
C THR A 24 -18.82 -18.43 14.51
N PHE A 25 -17.70 -17.78 14.20
CA PHE A 25 -17.44 -16.40 14.58
C PHE A 25 -17.62 -15.50 13.36
N THR A 26 -18.30 -14.38 13.54
CA THR A 26 -18.45 -13.35 12.52
C THR A 26 -18.04 -12.01 13.11
N VAL A 27 -16.96 -11.45 12.58
CA VAL A 27 -16.56 -10.08 12.87
C VAL A 27 -17.20 -9.18 11.82
N SER A 28 -17.96 -8.19 12.27
CA SER A 28 -18.54 -7.16 11.40
C SER A 28 -18.07 -5.78 11.85
N ASP A 29 -17.94 -4.85 10.91
CA ASP A 29 -17.70 -3.42 11.17
C ASP A 29 -16.35 -3.05 11.81
N VAL A 30 -15.46 -4.03 12.00
CA VAL A 30 -14.06 -3.78 12.38
C VAL A 30 -13.22 -3.56 11.12
N LYS A 31 -12.84 -2.31 10.84
CA LYS A 31 -11.93 -1.91 9.75
C LYS A 31 -10.83 -1.02 10.31
N GLN A 32 -9.72 -0.87 9.58
CA GLN A 32 -8.69 0.12 9.91
C GLN A 32 -9.32 1.53 9.94
N GLY A 33 -9.18 2.25 11.06
CA GLY A 33 -9.81 3.55 11.27
C GLY A 33 -11.24 3.52 11.83
N SER A 34 -11.83 2.33 12.01
CA SER A 34 -13.10 2.20 12.73
C SER A 34 -12.97 2.69 14.17
N THR A 35 -13.92 3.51 14.61
CA THR A 35 -14.03 3.96 16.02
C THR A 35 -14.90 3.03 16.87
N SER A 36 -15.43 1.96 16.29
CA SER A 36 -16.27 0.92 16.91
C SER A 36 -16.30 -0.35 16.02
N GLY A 37 -16.71 -1.50 16.57
CA GLY A 37 -16.90 -2.72 15.77
C GLY A 37 -17.58 -3.84 16.56
N THR A 38 -18.16 -4.82 15.86
CA THR A 38 -18.97 -5.87 16.49
C THR A 38 -18.33 -7.25 16.27
N ILE A 39 -18.20 -8.03 17.34
CA ILE A 39 -17.75 -9.42 17.28
C ILE A 39 -18.93 -10.30 17.68
N SER A 40 -19.57 -10.93 16.70
CA SER A 40 -20.64 -11.89 16.96
C SER A 40 -20.11 -13.32 16.92
N PHE A 41 -20.70 -14.20 17.72
CA PHE A 41 -20.51 -15.64 17.60
C PHE A 41 -21.85 -16.35 17.61
N GLN A 42 -21.95 -17.34 16.74
CA GLN A 42 -23.08 -18.24 16.61
C GLN A 42 -22.67 -19.61 17.11
N MET A 43 -23.42 -20.15 18.07
CA MET A 43 -23.19 -21.48 18.63
C MET A 43 -24.20 -22.46 18.03
N ASP A 44 -24.25 -22.53 16.70
CA ASP A 44 -25.32 -23.23 15.97
C ASP A 44 -25.32 -24.75 16.19
N SER A 45 -24.21 -25.34 16.66
CA SER A 45 -24.09 -26.80 16.81
C SER A 45 -23.96 -27.30 18.25
N CYS A 46 -24.09 -26.44 19.27
CA CYS A 46 -23.93 -26.91 20.64
C CYS A 46 -25.25 -26.97 21.41
N GLU A 47 -25.87 -28.15 21.40
CA GLU A 47 -27.00 -28.45 22.26
C GLU A 47 -26.52 -28.54 23.73
N GLY A 48 -26.91 -27.57 24.56
CA GLY A 48 -26.60 -27.57 26.00
C GLY A 48 -25.30 -26.87 26.43
N CYS A 49 -24.62 -26.11 25.56
CA CYS A 49 -23.41 -25.35 25.94
C CYS A 49 -23.67 -24.23 26.96
N MET A 50 -24.89 -23.70 27.02
CA MET A 50 -25.24 -22.63 27.94
C MET A 50 -26.42 -23.04 28.83
N MET A 51 -26.13 -23.51 30.03
CA MET A 51 -27.12 -23.94 31.03
C MET A 51 -27.25 -22.96 32.22
N ASN A 52 -28.43 -22.97 32.83
CA ASN A 52 -28.72 -22.21 34.04
C ASN A 52 -27.84 -22.70 35.21
N GLY A 53 -27.29 -21.76 35.99
CA GLY A 53 -26.40 -22.06 37.14
C GLY A 53 -24.91 -22.17 36.82
N TRP A 54 -24.50 -22.04 35.56
CA TRP A 54 -23.10 -22.11 35.15
C TRP A 54 -22.42 -20.74 35.15
N GLN A 55 -21.12 -20.72 35.40
CA GLN A 55 -20.27 -19.53 35.28
C GLN A 55 -19.44 -19.61 34.00
N TYR A 56 -19.45 -18.49 33.26
CA TYR A 56 -18.76 -18.33 32.00
C TYR A 56 -17.72 -17.22 32.18
N ALA A 57 -16.45 -17.54 31.99
CA ALA A 57 -15.39 -16.54 31.99
C ALA A 57 -14.92 -16.29 30.55
N PHE A 58 -15.05 -15.05 30.08
CA PHE A 58 -14.48 -14.61 28.81
C PHE A 58 -13.15 -13.92 29.09
N LEU A 59 -12.06 -14.49 28.59
CA LEU A 59 -10.70 -14.00 28.75
C LEU A 59 -10.27 -13.40 27.41
N ILE A 60 -9.97 -12.10 27.36
CA ILE A 60 -9.46 -11.46 26.14
C ILE A 60 -7.94 -11.25 26.29
N ASP A 61 -7.12 -12.05 25.61
CA ASP A 61 -5.66 -11.88 25.51
C ASP A 61 -5.35 -11.14 24.20
N HIS A 62 -4.77 -9.94 24.32
CA HIS A 62 -4.42 -9.08 23.21
C HIS A 62 -2.91 -8.82 23.22
N THR A 63 -2.28 -8.61 22.06
CA THR A 63 -0.93 -8.04 22.00
C THR A 63 -0.95 -6.58 22.47
N PRO A 64 0.10 -6.06 23.12
CA PRO A 64 0.14 -4.67 23.58
C PRO A 64 -0.09 -3.71 22.40
N ILE A 65 -1.09 -2.84 22.51
CA ILE A 65 -1.31 -1.74 21.57
C ILE A 65 -0.25 -0.68 21.88
N THR A 66 0.64 -0.40 20.93
CA THR A 66 1.62 0.68 21.04
C THR A 66 1.07 1.94 20.36
N GLY A 67 0.83 3.00 21.13
CA GLY A 67 0.43 4.32 20.62
C GLY A 67 -1.01 4.71 20.98
N GLY A 68 -1.13 5.83 21.69
CA GLY A 68 -2.42 6.46 22.05
C GLY A 68 -3.03 6.02 23.37
N SER A 69 -3.65 6.96 24.10
CA SER A 69 -4.58 6.64 25.18
C SER A 69 -5.95 6.31 24.56
N PRO A 70 -6.43 5.06 24.62
CA PRO A 70 -7.80 4.81 24.26
C PRO A 70 -8.69 5.31 25.40
N GLY A 71 -9.68 6.14 25.08
CA GLY A 71 -10.78 6.45 25.99
C GLY A 71 -11.47 5.15 26.38
N ASN A 72 -11.78 5.01 27.67
CA ASN A 72 -12.41 3.85 28.31
C ASN A 72 -13.38 3.10 27.37
N PRO A 73 -12.96 1.97 26.76
CA PRO A 73 -13.85 1.24 25.88
C PRO A 73 -15.00 0.60 26.68
N ALA A 74 -16.23 0.63 26.17
CA ALA A 74 -17.38 0.06 26.87
C ALA A 74 -17.84 -1.23 26.17
N MET A 75 -17.61 -2.39 26.80
CA MET A 75 -18.18 -3.64 26.30
C MET A 75 -19.64 -3.74 26.72
N THR A 76 -20.56 -3.84 25.75
CA THR A 76 -21.99 -4.00 26.01
C THR A 76 -22.45 -5.38 25.51
N PHE A 77 -23.25 -6.07 26.33
CA PHE A 77 -23.77 -7.40 25.98
C PHE A 77 -25.26 -7.26 25.63
N THR A 78 -25.68 -7.76 24.48
CA THR A 78 -27.07 -7.75 24.02
C THR A 78 -27.47 -9.16 23.57
N ASN A 79 -28.59 -9.66 24.10
CA ASN A 79 -29.17 -10.95 23.69
C ASN A 79 -30.54 -10.68 23.05
N ASP A 80 -30.82 -11.34 21.92
CA ASP A 80 -32.01 -11.11 21.11
C ASP A 80 -33.28 -11.83 21.59
N SER A 81 -33.29 -12.48 22.76
CA SER A 81 -34.57 -12.98 23.32
C SER A 81 -34.60 -13.17 24.84
N LEU A 82 -35.79 -12.97 25.43
CA LEU A 82 -36.07 -12.67 26.85
C LEU A 82 -36.05 -13.84 27.88
N ALA A 83 -35.42 -13.56 29.03
CA ALA A 83 -35.72 -13.97 30.44
C ALA A 83 -34.80 -14.97 31.24
N SER A 84 -33.95 -14.36 32.09
CA SER A 84 -33.35 -14.84 33.37
C SER A 84 -32.27 -15.94 33.37
N CYS A 85 -30.99 -15.53 33.49
CA CYS A 85 -30.08 -15.90 34.61
C CYS A 85 -28.58 -15.52 34.35
N ASN A 86 -27.91 -15.24 35.47
CA ASN A 86 -26.46 -15.27 35.77
C ASN A 86 -25.52 -14.10 35.44
N THR A 87 -24.57 -13.92 36.36
CA THR A 87 -23.47 -12.96 36.39
C THR A 87 -22.35 -13.38 35.43
N VAL A 88 -22.05 -12.54 34.44
CA VAL A 88 -20.84 -12.66 33.62
C VAL A 88 -19.64 -12.19 34.46
N ILE A 89 -18.63 -13.04 34.63
CA ILE A 89 -17.39 -12.69 35.32
C ILE A 89 -16.28 -12.68 34.27
N THR A 90 -15.80 -11.50 33.90
CA THR A 90 -14.66 -11.34 32.99
C THR A 90 -13.38 -11.21 33.81
N SER A 91 -12.32 -11.92 33.43
CA SER A 91 -10.98 -11.74 33.98
C SER A 91 -10.01 -11.48 32.83
N PHE A 92 -9.02 -10.63 33.06
CA PHE A 92 -7.99 -10.31 32.07
C PHE A 92 -6.71 -11.11 32.38
N SER A 93 -6.09 -11.70 31.35
CA SER A 93 -4.84 -12.46 31.50
C SER A 93 -3.62 -11.56 31.70
N LYS A 94 -3.67 -10.31 31.22
CA LYS A 94 -2.62 -9.30 31.32
C LYS A 94 -3.23 -7.92 31.57
N THR A 95 -2.68 -7.19 32.54
CA THR A 95 -3.08 -5.80 32.80
C THR A 95 -2.43 -4.88 31.77
N ASN A 96 -3.22 -4.26 30.88
CA ASN A 96 -2.74 -3.19 30.03
C ASN A 96 -3.23 -1.85 30.60
N GLN A 97 -2.31 -1.00 31.07
CA GLN A 97 -2.66 0.30 31.65
C GLN A 97 -3.36 1.24 30.67
N TYR A 98 -3.26 0.96 29.36
CA TYR A 98 -3.90 1.74 28.32
C TYR A 98 -5.28 1.21 27.96
N LEU A 99 -5.60 -0.08 28.15
CA LEU A 99 -6.93 -0.65 27.92
C LEU A 99 -7.59 -0.97 29.26
N GLN A 100 -8.38 -0.05 29.79
CA GLN A 100 -9.21 -0.25 30.98
C GLN A 100 -10.69 -0.06 30.58
N PRO A 101 -11.34 -1.07 29.98
CA PRO A 101 -12.73 -0.91 29.60
C PRO A 101 -13.62 -0.67 30.83
N VAL A 102 -14.49 0.33 30.74
CA VAL A 102 -15.54 0.55 31.75
C VAL A 102 -16.75 -0.25 31.31
N ILE A 103 -17.10 -1.28 32.09
CA ILE A 103 -18.28 -2.08 31.81
C ILE A 103 -19.50 -1.28 32.25
N GLU A 104 -20.19 -0.67 31.30
CA GLU A 104 -21.57 -0.21 31.52
C GLU A 104 -22.50 -1.41 31.34
N VAL A 105 -22.81 -2.07 32.46
CA VAL A 105 -23.91 -3.05 32.47
C VAL A 105 -25.20 -2.25 32.36
N GLY A 106 -25.67 -2.03 31.13
CA GLY A 106 -27.05 -1.62 30.89
C GLY A 106 -27.95 -2.59 31.66
N ASN A 107 -28.80 -2.06 32.54
CA ASN A 107 -29.56 -2.85 33.50
C ASN A 107 -30.20 -4.09 32.84
N GLU A 108 -29.83 -5.25 33.35
CA GLU A 108 -30.40 -6.58 33.10
C GLU A 108 -30.21 -7.19 31.69
N VAL A 109 -29.16 -8.01 31.54
CA VAL A 109 -29.08 -9.04 30.51
C VAL A 109 -30.12 -10.14 30.81
N LYS A 110 -31.11 -10.36 29.93
CA LYS A 110 -32.22 -11.33 30.10
C LYS A 110 -32.29 -12.27 28.89
N CYS A 111 -32.20 -13.60 29.05
CA CYS A 111 -32.13 -14.58 27.95
C CYS A 111 -33.27 -15.63 27.92
N SER A 112 -33.76 -16.07 26.75
CA SER A 112 -34.91 -17.00 26.57
C SER A 112 -34.61 -18.50 26.50
N ALA A 113 -35.67 -19.31 26.45
CA ALA A 113 -35.64 -20.77 26.37
C ALA A 113 -35.33 -21.37 24.97
N ASN A 114 -34.81 -20.57 24.02
CA ASN A 114 -34.51 -21.02 22.65
C ASN A 114 -33.04 -20.68 22.26
N PRO A 115 -32.20 -21.66 21.84
CA PRO A 115 -30.74 -21.53 21.90
C PRO A 115 -30.08 -21.01 20.62
N TYR A 116 -30.48 -19.86 20.06
CA TYR A 116 -30.01 -19.52 18.70
C TYR A 116 -29.06 -18.34 18.51
N THR A 117 -28.86 -17.42 19.47
CA THR A 117 -27.79 -16.41 19.30
C THR A 117 -27.49 -15.64 20.60
N THR A 118 -26.23 -15.32 20.87
CA THR A 118 -25.84 -14.32 21.87
C THR A 118 -24.85 -13.35 21.20
N HIS A 119 -25.10 -12.04 21.29
CA HIS A 119 -24.23 -11.03 20.69
C HIS A 119 -23.35 -10.39 21.77
N ILE A 120 -22.05 -10.24 21.49
CA ILE A 120 -21.16 -9.35 22.25
C ILE A 120 -20.90 -8.13 21.36
N GLN A 121 -21.36 -6.96 21.81
CA GLN A 121 -21.18 -5.73 21.07
C GLN A 121 -20.11 -4.88 21.78
N VAL A 122 -18.95 -4.72 21.16
CA VAL A 122 -17.88 -3.88 21.72
C VAL A 122 -18.13 -2.44 21.25
N ASN A 123 -18.79 -1.67 22.10
CA ASN A 123 -19.07 -0.27 21.81
C ASN A 123 -17.89 0.63 22.23
N ASP A 124 -17.74 1.77 21.55
CA ASP A 124 -16.78 2.81 21.92
C ASP A 124 -15.32 2.34 22.07
N LEU A 125 -14.74 1.68 21.04
CA LEU A 125 -13.28 1.57 20.91
C LEU A 125 -12.69 2.96 20.61
N LYS A 126 -12.76 3.87 21.59
CA LYS A 126 -12.30 5.25 21.43
C LYS A 126 -10.78 5.25 21.49
N MET A 127 -10.11 5.23 20.36
CA MET A 127 -8.67 5.54 20.31
C MET A 127 -8.54 7.06 20.16
N THR A 128 -8.23 7.77 21.25
CA THR A 128 -8.28 9.25 21.25
C THR A 128 -7.21 9.88 20.35
N ASN A 129 -6.15 9.14 20.02
CA ASN A 129 -5.16 9.44 18.99
C ASN A 129 -4.30 8.18 18.74
N GLY A 130 -4.66 7.36 17.76
CA GLY A 130 -3.90 6.17 17.34
C GLY A 130 -4.72 5.27 16.41
N GLN A 131 -4.07 4.52 15.53
CA GLN A 131 -4.70 3.50 14.70
C GLN A 131 -4.56 2.13 15.37
N TRP A 132 -5.58 1.27 15.26
CA TRP A 132 -5.40 -0.14 15.59
C TRP A 132 -4.49 -0.75 14.51
N GLU A 133 -3.24 -1.02 14.85
CA GLU A 133 -2.21 -1.54 13.91
C GLU A 133 -2.28 -3.07 13.71
N GLY A 134 -3.35 -3.70 14.19
CA GLY A 134 -3.51 -5.16 14.20
C GLY A 134 -2.98 -5.81 15.47
N GLY A 135 -3.46 -7.04 15.71
CA GLY A 135 -3.12 -7.86 16.86
C GLY A 135 -4.14 -8.98 17.04
N ASP A 136 -3.69 -10.13 17.55
CA ASP A 136 -4.59 -11.24 17.86
C ASP A 136 -5.49 -10.83 19.04
N LEU A 137 -6.81 -10.84 18.84
CA LEU A 137 -7.80 -10.84 19.91
C LEU A 137 -8.09 -12.30 20.26
N LYS A 138 -7.39 -12.83 21.27
CA LYS A 138 -7.66 -14.19 21.76
C LYS A 138 -8.78 -14.12 22.79
N CYS A 139 -9.94 -14.68 22.48
CA CYS A 139 -11.00 -14.90 23.45
C CYS A 139 -10.93 -16.35 23.97
N ASN A 140 -10.47 -16.59 25.20
CA ASN A 140 -10.66 -17.89 25.84
C ASN A 140 -11.95 -17.85 26.66
N VAL A 141 -12.94 -18.67 26.30
CA VAL A 141 -14.10 -18.90 27.16
C VAL A 141 -13.78 -20.07 28.08
N THR A 142 -13.53 -19.81 29.37
CA THR A 142 -13.35 -20.89 30.35
C THR A 142 -14.69 -21.19 31.00
N LEU A 143 -15.21 -22.39 30.74
CA LEU A 143 -16.39 -22.95 31.39
C LEU A 143 -15.95 -23.73 32.63
N THR A 144 -16.24 -23.26 33.84
CA THR A 144 -15.93 -24.02 35.06
C THR A 144 -17.12 -24.90 35.47
N GLY A 145 -17.00 -26.23 35.24
CA GLY A 145 -18.03 -27.21 35.64
C GLY A 145 -17.77 -28.69 35.28
N ASN A 146 -17.10 -29.00 34.16
CA ASN A 146 -16.52 -30.33 33.79
C ASN A 146 -15.58 -30.13 32.56
N PRO A 147 -14.81 -31.14 32.06
CA PRO A 147 -13.45 -30.92 31.51
C PRO A 147 -13.43 -29.78 30.48
N GLY A 148 -12.55 -28.80 30.73
CA GLY A 148 -12.53 -27.52 30.03
C GLY A 148 -12.69 -27.65 28.52
N PHE A 149 -13.64 -26.91 27.98
CA PHE A 149 -13.74 -26.68 26.55
C PHE A 149 -12.73 -25.59 26.18
N ASP A 150 -11.81 -25.92 25.27
CA ASP A 150 -10.96 -24.93 24.61
C ASP A 150 -11.63 -24.58 23.27
N CYS A 151 -12.04 -23.32 23.11
CA CYS A 151 -12.68 -22.82 21.89
C CYS A 151 -11.68 -22.64 20.73
N GLY A 152 -10.39 -22.96 20.95
CA GLY A 152 -9.33 -22.74 19.98
C GLY A 152 -8.91 -21.27 19.90
N THR A 153 -7.82 -21.02 19.18
CA THR A 153 -7.32 -19.66 18.92
C THR A 153 -8.11 -19.06 17.76
N ILE A 154 -8.83 -17.97 18.01
CA ILE A 154 -9.38 -17.14 16.93
C ILE A 154 -8.21 -16.33 16.36
N TYR A 155 -7.77 -16.70 15.16
CA TYR A 155 -6.82 -15.90 14.41
C TYR A 155 -7.59 -14.78 13.73
N VAL A 156 -7.41 -13.55 14.19
CA VAL A 156 -7.77 -12.37 13.41
C VAL A 156 -6.54 -12.12 12.54
N PRO A 157 -6.52 -12.54 11.26
CA PRO A 157 -5.35 -12.28 10.43
C PRO A 157 -5.07 -10.80 10.47
N ALA A 158 -3.80 -10.43 10.70
CA ALA A 158 -3.35 -9.10 10.35
C ALA A 158 -3.77 -8.89 8.90
N LEU A 159 -4.64 -7.91 8.66
CA LEU A 159 -4.93 -7.51 7.29
C LEU A 159 -3.56 -7.25 6.65
N ALA A 160 -3.29 -7.91 5.52
CA ALA A 160 -2.19 -7.50 4.66
C ALA A 160 -2.31 -5.97 4.52
N PRO A 161 -1.20 -5.21 4.70
CA PRO A 161 -1.25 -3.77 4.86
C PRO A 161 -2.14 -3.20 3.78
N THR A 162 -3.26 -2.59 4.17
CA THR A 162 -4.11 -1.85 3.26
C THR A 162 -3.20 -0.81 2.63
N PRO A 163 -2.91 -0.84 1.31
CA PRO A 163 -2.35 0.37 0.73
C PRO A 163 -3.45 1.40 0.97
N THR A 164 -3.13 2.56 1.53
CA THR A 164 -3.60 3.87 1.02
C THR A 164 -3.32 5.12 1.86
N PRO A 165 -3.05 5.07 3.18
CA PRO A 165 -2.29 6.14 3.85
C PRO A 165 -0.79 6.09 3.50
N ASP A 166 -0.29 4.90 3.18
CA ASP A 166 1.12 4.63 2.91
C ASP A 166 1.57 5.17 1.54
N VAL A 167 0.83 4.90 0.45
CA VAL A 167 1.26 5.34 -0.90
C VAL A 167 1.39 6.86 -1.02
N ILE A 168 0.48 7.63 -0.43
CA ILE A 168 0.58 9.10 -0.44
C ILE A 168 1.74 9.58 0.43
N THR A 169 2.00 8.91 1.55
CA THR A 169 3.16 9.21 2.39
C THR A 169 4.46 8.91 1.65
N GLN A 170 4.56 7.76 0.98
CA GLN A 170 5.71 7.36 0.16
C GLN A 170 5.95 8.33 -0.98
N LEU A 171 4.92 8.69 -1.75
CA LEU A 171 5.04 9.64 -2.86
C LEU A 171 5.48 11.02 -2.36
N ASN A 172 4.90 11.52 -1.26
CA ASN A 172 5.33 12.78 -0.67
C ASN A 172 6.76 12.73 -0.13
N THR A 173 7.14 11.65 0.56
CA THR A 173 8.51 11.47 1.07
C THR A 173 9.51 11.41 -0.09
N ALA A 174 9.22 10.62 -1.13
CA ALA A 174 10.09 10.51 -2.30
C ALA A 174 10.20 11.84 -3.04
N TYR A 175 9.09 12.54 -3.30
CA TYR A 175 9.09 13.84 -3.98
C TYR A 175 9.88 14.92 -3.22
N ASN A 176 9.77 14.96 -1.88
CA ASN A 176 10.43 15.98 -1.06
C ASN A 176 11.90 15.68 -0.72
N ALA A 177 12.36 14.43 -0.92
CA ALA A 177 13.72 14.04 -0.61
C ALA A 177 14.66 14.41 -1.76
N GLU A 178 15.69 15.20 -1.49
CA GLU A 178 16.71 15.63 -2.45
C GLU A 178 18.10 15.04 -2.07
N PRO A 179 18.25 13.71 -1.94
CA PRO A 179 19.55 13.13 -1.65
C PRO A 179 20.48 13.32 -2.85
N THR A 180 21.78 13.47 -2.58
CA THR A 180 22.80 13.51 -3.64
C THR A 180 22.95 12.16 -4.34
N ASN A 181 22.80 11.06 -3.60
CA ASN A 181 22.82 9.69 -4.11
C ASN A 181 22.07 8.77 -3.14
N CYS A 182 21.85 7.52 -3.54
CA CYS A 182 21.12 6.52 -2.76
C CYS A 182 22.04 5.51 -2.05
N GLY A 183 23.26 5.94 -1.70
CA GLY A 183 24.23 5.13 -0.98
C GLY A 183 25.67 5.46 -1.38
N ASP A 184 25.93 5.45 -2.69
CA ASP A 184 27.24 5.78 -3.26
C ASP A 184 27.13 6.40 -4.67
N ASP A 185 28.26 6.73 -5.27
CA ASP A 185 28.35 7.41 -6.55
C ASP A 185 27.89 6.59 -7.78
N THR A 186 27.61 5.30 -7.60
CA THR A 186 27.02 4.42 -8.62
C THR A 186 25.50 4.28 -8.48
N GLN A 187 24.93 4.80 -7.38
CA GLN A 187 23.51 4.70 -7.05
C GLN A 187 22.84 6.08 -7.13
N PRO A 188 22.35 6.50 -8.31
CA PRO A 188 21.78 7.84 -8.48
C PRO A 188 20.53 8.03 -7.63
N ALA A 189 20.24 9.30 -7.30
CA ALA A 189 19.15 9.69 -6.40
C ALA A 189 17.76 9.15 -6.83
N LEU A 190 17.53 8.89 -8.13
CA LEU A 190 16.28 8.30 -8.64
C LEU A 190 15.98 6.90 -8.08
N LEU A 191 16.97 6.18 -7.55
CA LEU A 191 16.77 4.84 -7.01
C LEU A 191 16.01 4.84 -5.67
N CYS A 192 16.00 5.97 -4.95
CA CYS A 192 15.43 6.09 -3.60
C CYS A 192 14.66 7.40 -3.37
N SER A 193 14.51 8.24 -4.39
CA SER A 193 13.78 9.52 -4.30
C SER A 193 13.14 9.90 -5.62
N GLY A 194 12.23 10.86 -5.56
CA GLY A 194 11.40 11.34 -6.66
C GLY A 194 10.36 10.32 -7.13
N VAL A 195 9.56 10.73 -8.09
CA VAL A 195 8.42 9.98 -8.62
C VAL A 195 8.64 9.73 -10.11
N LEU A 196 8.87 8.48 -10.47
CA LEU A 196 9.00 8.02 -11.86
C LEU A 196 7.61 7.81 -12.45
N ILE A 197 7.22 8.69 -13.37
CA ILE A 197 5.85 8.77 -13.89
C ILE A 197 5.83 8.57 -15.40
N ARG A 198 4.86 7.81 -15.90
CA ARG A 198 4.63 7.62 -17.34
C ARG A 198 3.16 7.86 -17.66
N GLY A 199 2.89 8.81 -18.54
CA GLY A 199 1.57 8.98 -19.14
C GLY A 199 1.23 7.82 -20.06
N THR A 200 -0.01 7.35 -20.01
CA THR A 200 -0.53 6.24 -20.84
C THR A 200 -1.92 6.56 -21.35
N GLU A 201 -2.36 5.81 -22.36
CA GLU A 201 -3.72 5.85 -22.87
C GLU A 201 -4.40 4.49 -22.62
N PRO A 202 -5.50 4.44 -21.85
CA PRO A 202 -6.19 3.19 -21.52
C PRO A 202 -6.81 2.56 -22.77
N SER A 203 -6.83 1.24 -22.84
CA SER A 203 -7.34 0.50 -23.99
C SER A 203 -7.79 -0.91 -23.63
N ASP A 204 -8.80 -1.41 -24.33
CA ASP A 204 -9.20 -2.83 -24.24
C ASP A 204 -8.35 -3.73 -25.18
N SER A 205 -7.52 -3.13 -26.04
CA SER A 205 -6.72 -3.87 -27.04
C SER A 205 -5.28 -4.16 -26.61
N TYR A 206 -4.80 -3.47 -25.57
CA TYR A 206 -3.46 -3.63 -25.00
C TYR A 206 -3.48 -3.14 -23.55
N HIS A 207 -2.48 -3.54 -22.77
CA HIS A 207 -2.36 -3.10 -21.39
C HIS A 207 -1.47 -1.86 -21.26
N SER A 208 -1.91 -0.86 -20.48
CA SER A 208 -1.17 0.41 -20.31
C SER A 208 0.24 0.26 -19.72
N TRP A 209 0.52 -0.84 -19.02
CA TRP A 209 1.84 -1.14 -18.46
C TRP A 209 2.74 -1.94 -19.39
N ASP A 210 2.25 -2.39 -20.55
CA ASP A 210 3.09 -3.03 -21.55
C ASP A 210 3.78 -1.96 -22.42
N PRO A 211 5.06 -2.16 -22.80
CA PRO A 211 5.76 -1.23 -23.65
C PRO A 211 5.10 -1.14 -25.04
N SER A 212 5.07 0.06 -25.61
CA SER A 212 4.56 0.26 -26.97
C SER A 212 5.45 -0.45 -28.00
N PRO A 213 4.97 -0.74 -29.23
CA PRO A 213 5.79 -1.30 -30.30
C PRO A 213 7.06 -0.48 -30.58
N ALA A 214 6.98 0.85 -30.46
CA ALA A 214 8.13 1.74 -30.61
C ALA A 214 9.16 1.56 -29.47
N SER A 215 8.69 1.42 -28.22
CA SER A 215 9.55 1.10 -27.09
C SER A 215 10.20 -0.28 -27.22
N VAL A 216 9.45 -1.30 -27.65
CA VAL A 216 9.99 -2.64 -27.95
C VAL A 216 11.07 -2.58 -29.04
N THR A 217 10.81 -1.82 -30.11
CA THR A 217 11.75 -1.69 -31.23
C THR A 217 13.03 -0.96 -30.84
N SER A 218 12.90 0.16 -30.11
CA SER A 218 14.06 0.94 -29.66
C SER A 218 14.80 0.26 -28.50
N GLY A 219 14.11 -0.52 -27.67
CA GLY A 219 14.65 -1.13 -26.45
C GLY A 219 14.69 -0.18 -25.24
N GLY A 220 14.06 0.99 -25.34
CA GLY A 220 13.83 1.88 -24.21
C GLY A 220 12.38 2.38 -24.12
N THR A 221 11.96 2.71 -22.91
CA THR A 221 10.62 3.20 -22.60
C THR A 221 10.72 4.54 -21.86
N SER A 222 10.05 5.57 -22.36
CA SER A 222 10.15 6.92 -21.78
C SER A 222 9.32 7.08 -20.50
N PHE A 223 9.91 7.75 -19.52
CA PHE A 223 9.28 8.21 -18.29
C PHE A 223 9.66 9.67 -18.07
N SER A 224 8.91 10.35 -17.22
CA SER A 224 9.32 11.61 -16.63
C SER A 224 9.59 11.41 -15.14
N TYR A 225 10.24 12.38 -14.52
CA TYR A 225 10.67 12.33 -13.13
C TYR A 225 10.26 13.60 -12.40
N LEU A 226 9.47 13.45 -11.33
CA LEU A 226 9.08 14.55 -10.46
C LEU A 226 9.85 14.50 -9.14
N ARG A 227 10.48 15.61 -8.78
CA ARG A 227 11.02 15.87 -7.44
C ARG A 227 10.83 17.35 -7.12
N LYS A 228 10.98 17.73 -5.86
CA LYS A 228 10.79 19.11 -5.40
C LYS A 228 11.66 20.14 -6.12
N ASP A 229 12.77 19.72 -6.71
CA ASP A 229 13.71 20.52 -7.52
C ASP A 229 13.66 20.21 -9.03
N SER A 230 12.73 19.37 -9.51
CA SER A 230 12.52 19.02 -10.93
C SER A 230 11.02 19.02 -11.27
N LYS A 231 10.44 20.22 -11.29
CA LYS A 231 9.01 20.43 -11.47
C LYS A 231 8.66 20.81 -12.90
N TYR A 232 7.49 20.37 -13.36
CA TYR A 232 6.87 20.78 -14.61
C TYR A 232 5.34 20.78 -14.46
N ASP A 233 4.65 21.54 -15.32
CA ASP A 233 3.21 21.81 -15.23
C ASP A 233 2.32 20.87 -16.08
N LYS A 234 2.93 20.05 -16.95
CA LYS A 234 2.20 19.17 -17.87
C LYS A 234 2.93 17.86 -18.14
N LEU A 235 2.18 16.88 -18.66
CA LEU A 235 2.74 15.63 -19.18
C LEU A 235 2.89 15.69 -20.71
N ALA A 236 3.75 14.83 -21.24
CA ALA A 236 3.93 14.63 -22.67
C ALA A 236 2.59 14.32 -23.35
N TYR A 237 2.43 14.77 -24.62
CA TYR A 237 1.26 14.49 -25.46
C TYR A 237 -0.11 14.88 -24.86
N GLY A 238 -0.14 15.68 -23.79
CA GLY A 238 -1.38 16.02 -23.09
C GLY A 238 -2.00 14.86 -22.30
N TYR A 239 -1.21 13.84 -21.94
CA TYR A 239 -1.70 12.75 -21.10
C TYR A 239 -2.27 13.27 -19.78
N THR A 240 -3.38 12.66 -19.36
CA THR A 240 -4.07 13.01 -18.12
C THR A 240 -4.09 11.89 -17.08
N ASN A 241 -3.52 10.73 -17.41
CA ASN A 241 -3.41 9.57 -16.55
C ASN A 241 -2.20 8.72 -16.92
N GLY A 242 -1.89 7.75 -16.07
CA GLY A 242 -0.94 6.71 -16.38
C GLY A 242 -0.48 5.95 -15.15
N LEU A 243 0.80 5.59 -15.12
CA LEU A 243 1.37 4.79 -14.03
C LEU A 243 2.58 5.46 -13.37
N ILE A 244 2.81 5.07 -12.12
CA ILE A 244 3.97 5.43 -11.32
C ILE A 244 4.73 4.15 -11.01
N PHE A 245 6.04 4.15 -11.23
CA PHE A 245 6.91 3.09 -10.73
C PHE A 245 7.51 3.46 -9.37
N PHE A 246 7.65 2.46 -8.50
CA PHE A 246 8.45 2.59 -7.28
C PHE A 246 9.89 3.00 -7.65
N PRO A 247 10.53 3.89 -6.86
CA PRO A 247 11.98 3.96 -6.84
C PRO A 247 12.54 2.56 -6.56
N GLN A 248 13.58 2.15 -7.30
CA GLN A 248 14.02 0.75 -7.30
C GLN A 248 14.37 0.20 -5.90
N GLN A 249 14.97 1.00 -5.02
CA GLN A 249 15.31 0.58 -3.66
C GLN A 249 14.11 0.54 -2.70
N GLN A 250 12.97 1.09 -3.12
CA GLN A 250 11.71 1.10 -2.37
C GLN A 250 10.70 0.08 -2.93
N ALA A 251 11.01 -0.56 -4.07
CA ALA A 251 10.13 -1.53 -4.68
C ALA A 251 9.97 -2.78 -3.80
N PRO A 252 8.76 -3.35 -3.69
CA PRO A 252 8.55 -4.62 -2.98
C PRO A 252 9.43 -5.75 -3.52
N ALA A 253 9.72 -6.74 -2.67
CA ALA A 253 10.48 -7.92 -3.08
C ALA A 253 9.81 -8.64 -4.26
N GLY A 254 10.62 -9.15 -5.20
CA GLY A 254 10.14 -9.85 -6.39
C GLY A 254 9.74 -8.94 -7.55
N LYS A 255 9.85 -7.61 -7.41
CA LYS A 255 9.67 -6.66 -8.51
C LYS A 255 10.93 -6.55 -9.37
N LEU A 256 10.73 -6.34 -10.66
CA LEU A 256 11.79 -6.16 -11.63
C LEU A 256 12.53 -4.84 -11.36
N ALA A 257 13.85 -4.93 -11.23
CA ALA A 257 14.72 -3.76 -11.23
C ALA A 257 14.94 -3.31 -12.69
N ILE A 258 14.17 -2.33 -13.14
CA ILE A 258 14.25 -1.78 -14.49
C ILE A 258 15.30 -0.66 -14.52
N PRO A 259 16.44 -0.84 -15.23
CA PRO A 259 17.47 0.19 -15.26
C PRO A 259 17.01 1.46 -15.97
N THR A 260 17.32 2.62 -15.40
CA THR A 260 17.32 3.89 -16.14
C THR A 260 18.60 3.98 -16.96
N LEU A 261 18.47 4.10 -18.27
CA LEU A 261 19.58 4.12 -19.23
C LEU A 261 20.19 5.52 -19.36
N CYS A 262 19.35 6.55 -19.47
CA CYS A 262 19.78 7.93 -19.58
C CYS A 262 18.67 8.89 -19.13
N ALA A 263 19.04 10.14 -18.90
CA ALA A 263 18.12 11.21 -18.53
C ALA A 263 18.42 12.52 -19.27
N PHE A 264 17.36 13.23 -19.62
CA PHE A 264 17.36 14.50 -20.34
C PHE A 264 16.68 15.57 -19.48
N PRO A 265 17.23 16.79 -19.38
CA PRO A 265 16.64 17.86 -18.59
C PRO A 265 15.28 18.34 -19.11
N ILE A 266 15.02 18.18 -20.40
CA ILE A 266 13.74 18.53 -21.06
C ILE A 266 13.40 17.44 -22.09
N ASP A 267 12.19 17.48 -22.65
CA ASP A 267 11.72 16.56 -23.68
C ASP A 267 12.73 16.43 -24.82
N ALA A 268 13.22 15.22 -25.09
CA ALA A 268 14.32 15.00 -26.02
C ALA A 268 13.88 14.21 -27.27
N ALA A 269 12.58 13.98 -27.44
CA ALA A 269 12.00 13.22 -28.54
C ALA A 269 12.72 11.87 -28.76
N THR A 270 12.94 11.15 -27.65
CA THR A 270 13.83 9.98 -27.58
C THR A 270 13.50 8.82 -28.53
N ASP A 271 12.29 8.76 -29.06
CA ASP A 271 11.90 7.77 -30.07
C ASP A 271 12.66 7.93 -31.40
N ASN A 272 13.27 9.10 -31.64
CA ASN A 272 14.05 9.41 -32.85
C ASN A 272 15.58 9.35 -32.64
N ARG A 273 16.00 8.85 -31.47
CA ARG A 273 17.41 8.78 -31.06
C ARG A 273 17.95 7.35 -31.16
N ALA A 274 19.24 7.24 -31.46
CA ALA A 274 19.97 5.97 -31.46
C ALA A 274 20.12 5.40 -30.03
N ASP A 275 20.70 4.20 -29.91
CA ASP A 275 21.08 3.58 -28.63
C ASP A 275 19.96 3.58 -27.59
N LYS A 276 18.83 2.96 -27.95
CA LYS A 276 17.64 2.86 -27.09
C LYS A 276 17.08 4.21 -26.62
N GLY A 277 17.31 5.26 -27.39
CA GLY A 277 16.86 6.62 -27.08
C GLY A 277 17.88 7.46 -26.32
N CYS A 278 19.08 6.93 -26.05
CA CYS A 278 20.15 7.61 -25.30
C CYS A 278 21.27 8.17 -26.17
N GLY A 279 21.29 7.83 -27.45
CA GLY A 279 22.28 8.29 -28.40
C GLY A 279 21.87 9.56 -29.15
N GLU A 280 22.58 9.79 -30.24
CA GLU A 280 22.33 10.91 -31.15
C GLU A 280 20.91 10.83 -31.74
N TYR A 281 20.25 11.98 -31.78
CA TYR A 281 19.07 12.23 -32.59
C TYR A 281 19.44 12.23 -34.07
N THR A 282 18.58 11.66 -34.91
CA THR A 282 18.80 11.55 -36.36
C THR A 282 19.04 12.93 -37.00
N GLY A 283 20.24 13.12 -37.56
CA GLY A 283 20.63 14.38 -38.21
C GLY A 283 21.27 15.42 -37.28
N HIS A 284 21.42 15.10 -36.00
CA HIS A 284 21.99 15.97 -34.96
C HIS A 284 23.10 15.25 -34.19
N PRO A 285 24.31 15.06 -34.77
CA PRO A 285 25.40 14.32 -34.11
C PRO A 285 25.90 14.97 -32.82
N GLU A 286 25.68 16.28 -32.62
CA GLU A 286 25.95 17.00 -31.38
C GLU A 286 25.08 16.54 -30.19
N SER A 287 24.05 15.75 -30.43
CA SER A 287 23.08 15.32 -29.42
C SER A 287 23.41 13.96 -28.77
N GLY A 288 24.61 13.42 -29.03
CA GLY A 288 25.11 12.21 -28.37
C GLY A 288 25.21 12.37 -26.85
N THR A 289 25.65 11.33 -26.12
CA THR A 289 25.68 11.39 -24.65
C THR A 289 26.57 12.53 -24.14
N CYS A 290 26.13 13.25 -23.11
CA CYS A 290 26.87 14.41 -22.59
C CYS A 290 28.30 14.04 -22.20
N GLN A 291 28.49 12.91 -21.53
CA GLN A 291 29.81 12.47 -21.09
C GLN A 291 30.76 12.18 -22.25
N SER A 292 30.28 11.68 -23.38
CA SER A 292 31.12 11.43 -24.57
C SER A 292 31.68 12.72 -25.19
N GLN A 293 31.04 13.85 -24.89
CA GLN A 293 31.39 15.17 -25.38
C GLN A 293 32.14 16.00 -24.33
N GLY A 294 32.41 15.45 -23.15
CA GLY A 294 33.02 16.18 -22.03
C GLY A 294 32.09 17.19 -21.35
N ILE A 295 30.78 17.08 -21.59
CA ILE A 295 29.73 17.86 -20.92
C ILE A 295 29.37 17.11 -19.64
N LEU A 296 29.89 17.58 -18.51
CA LEU A 296 29.81 16.90 -17.22
C LEU A 296 29.08 17.72 -16.15
N THR A 297 28.68 18.96 -16.45
CA THR A 297 27.96 19.84 -15.52
C THR A 297 26.75 20.50 -16.17
N ALA A 298 25.82 20.95 -15.35
CA ALA A 298 24.63 21.70 -15.77
C ALA A 298 24.97 22.98 -16.54
N GLU A 299 26.04 23.68 -16.13
CA GLU A 299 26.52 24.87 -16.84
C GLU A 299 27.04 24.50 -18.24
N GLN A 300 27.80 23.41 -18.36
CA GLN A 300 28.28 22.94 -19.67
C GLN A 300 27.12 22.47 -20.55
N TRP A 301 26.13 21.79 -19.96
CA TRP A 301 24.92 21.38 -20.68
C TRP A 301 24.15 22.60 -21.18
N HIS A 302 23.98 23.63 -20.35
CA HIS A 302 23.31 24.87 -20.74
C HIS A 302 24.04 25.56 -21.90
N GLN A 303 25.36 25.68 -21.83
CA GLN A 303 26.19 26.24 -22.90
C GLN A 303 26.02 25.49 -24.23
N HIS A 304 26.02 24.15 -24.17
CA HIS A 304 25.73 23.30 -25.34
C HIS A 304 24.32 23.56 -25.88
N TYR A 305 23.32 23.55 -25.00
CA TYR A 305 21.92 23.71 -25.38
C TYR A 305 21.67 25.06 -26.08
N VAL A 306 22.19 26.17 -25.53
CA VAL A 306 22.04 27.50 -26.16
C VAL A 306 22.88 27.66 -27.43
N GLN A 307 24.04 26.98 -27.53
CA GLN A 307 24.85 26.97 -28.75
C GLN A 307 24.07 26.44 -29.96
N TYR A 308 23.17 25.48 -29.73
CA TYR A 308 22.29 24.92 -30.76
C TYR A 308 20.87 25.49 -30.72
N ASN A 309 20.73 26.77 -30.36
CA ASN A 309 19.47 27.52 -30.37
C ASN A 309 18.36 26.91 -29.49
N SER A 310 18.73 26.23 -28.38
CA SER A 310 17.78 25.58 -27.49
C SER A 310 16.89 24.55 -28.22
N GLN A 311 17.48 23.86 -29.20
CA GLN A 311 16.77 22.82 -29.95
C GLN A 311 16.82 21.50 -29.18
N HIS A 312 15.64 20.95 -28.83
CA HIS A 312 15.48 19.66 -28.13
C HIS A 312 16.16 18.50 -28.87
N ALA A 313 16.19 18.53 -30.21
CA ALA A 313 16.89 17.53 -31.01
C ALA A 313 18.42 17.59 -30.89
N SER A 314 18.98 18.74 -30.48
CA SER A 314 20.43 18.96 -30.36
C SER A 314 20.95 18.79 -28.92
N GLU A 315 20.07 18.67 -27.92
CA GLU A 315 20.51 18.47 -26.54
C GLU A 315 21.17 17.10 -26.37
N CYS A 316 22.22 17.06 -25.53
CA CYS A 316 22.81 15.81 -25.08
C CYS A 316 22.01 15.25 -23.88
N GLY A 317 22.00 13.92 -23.75
CA GLY A 317 21.47 13.22 -22.57
C GLY A 317 22.58 12.71 -21.65
N PHE A 318 22.33 12.71 -20.34
CA PHE A 318 23.26 12.13 -19.37
C PHE A 318 23.10 10.60 -19.34
N ASP A 319 24.17 9.87 -19.66
CA ASP A 319 24.21 8.41 -19.58
C ASP A 319 24.25 7.95 -18.12
N LEU A 320 23.36 7.03 -17.74
CA LEU A 320 23.24 6.51 -16.37
C LEU A 320 23.65 5.03 -16.25
N ARG A 321 24.21 4.44 -17.31
CA ARG A 321 24.62 3.02 -17.33
C ARG A 321 26.03 2.81 -16.79
N THR A 322 26.92 3.78 -17.03
CA THR A 322 28.34 3.67 -16.68
C THR A 322 28.92 5.02 -16.30
N SER A 323 29.83 5.03 -15.32
CA SER A 323 30.64 6.20 -14.99
C SER A 323 31.63 6.54 -16.12
N ALA A 324 31.97 7.83 -16.23
CA ALA A 324 32.98 8.36 -17.14
C ALA A 324 34.12 9.05 -16.36
N THR A 325 35.22 9.39 -17.03
CA THR A 325 36.27 10.19 -16.37
C THR A 325 35.72 11.56 -15.96
N GLY A 326 35.73 11.85 -14.66
CA GLY A 326 35.20 13.11 -14.12
C GLY A 326 33.68 13.14 -13.91
N SER A 327 32.97 12.03 -14.14
CA SER A 327 31.53 11.93 -13.88
C SER A 327 31.14 10.53 -13.42
N THR A 328 30.37 10.45 -12.35
CA THR A 328 29.78 9.20 -11.85
C THR A 328 28.33 9.10 -12.29
N ILE A 329 27.70 7.93 -12.14
CA ILE A 329 26.28 7.77 -12.46
C ILE A 329 25.43 8.73 -11.62
N SER A 330 25.75 8.83 -10.31
CA SER A 330 25.05 9.76 -9.42
C SER A 330 25.30 11.22 -9.78
N SER A 331 26.53 11.60 -10.14
CA SER A 331 26.80 12.98 -10.57
C SER A 331 26.07 13.30 -11.88
N ALA A 332 26.08 12.40 -12.86
CA ALA A 332 25.37 12.59 -14.13
C ALA A 332 23.86 12.81 -13.93
N PHE A 333 23.23 12.04 -13.04
CA PHE A 333 21.83 12.25 -12.71
C PHE A 333 21.58 13.60 -12.01
N ASN A 334 22.45 13.97 -11.06
CA ASN A 334 22.33 15.27 -10.38
C ASN A 334 22.48 16.44 -11.36
N GLU A 335 23.39 16.34 -12.33
CA GLU A 335 23.58 17.36 -13.35
C GLU A 335 22.43 17.41 -14.36
N THR A 336 21.66 16.32 -14.51
CA THR A 336 20.38 16.36 -15.25
C THR A 336 19.39 17.30 -14.56
N ILE A 337 19.21 17.15 -13.24
CA ILE A 337 18.32 18.01 -12.44
C ILE A 337 18.86 19.45 -12.38
N GLY A 338 20.18 19.61 -12.20
CA GLY A 338 20.84 20.91 -12.23
C GLY A 338 20.64 21.63 -13.57
N SER A 339 20.67 20.90 -14.68
CA SER A 339 20.43 21.44 -16.02
C SER A 339 19.00 21.97 -16.16
N MET A 340 18.00 21.32 -15.57
CA MET A 340 16.62 21.85 -15.56
C MET A 340 16.56 23.25 -14.94
N ALA A 341 17.33 23.49 -13.87
CA ALA A 341 17.37 24.78 -13.19
C ALA A 341 18.00 25.89 -14.05
N THR A 342 18.92 25.56 -14.98
CA THR A 342 19.51 26.53 -15.92
C THR A 342 18.52 27.04 -16.96
N ILE A 343 17.45 26.27 -17.21
CA ILE A 343 16.36 26.61 -18.15
C ILE A 343 14.99 26.63 -17.45
N ALA A 344 14.94 27.03 -16.17
CA ALA A 344 13.78 26.87 -15.29
C ALA A 344 12.42 27.31 -15.88
N THR A 345 12.39 28.38 -16.67
CA THR A 345 11.14 28.83 -17.33
C THR A 345 10.66 27.84 -18.38
N GLU A 346 11.58 27.29 -19.18
CA GLU A 346 11.27 26.35 -20.25
C GLU A 346 10.97 24.95 -19.70
N SER A 347 11.80 24.47 -18.77
CA SER A 347 11.65 23.16 -18.11
C SER A 347 10.43 23.10 -17.19
N PHE A 348 9.91 24.24 -16.72
CA PHE A 348 8.63 24.24 -16.01
C PHE A 348 7.44 23.98 -16.95
N GLY A 349 7.48 24.55 -18.16
CA GLY A 349 6.41 24.40 -19.15
C GLY A 349 6.51 23.13 -20.01
N THR A 350 7.53 22.28 -19.77
CA THR A 350 7.80 21.07 -20.56
C THR A 350 8.42 20.00 -19.67
N GLN A 351 7.87 18.79 -19.69
CA GLN A 351 8.38 17.66 -18.91
C GLN A 351 9.85 17.33 -19.24
N ASN A 352 10.58 16.81 -18.24
CA ASN A 352 11.83 16.10 -18.48
C ASN A 352 11.59 14.71 -19.06
N GLU A 353 12.65 14.06 -19.53
CA GLU A 353 12.55 12.73 -20.14
C GLU A 353 13.68 11.79 -19.67
N LEU A 354 13.29 10.64 -19.13
CA LEU A 354 14.15 9.53 -18.76
C LEU A 354 13.87 8.36 -19.70
N ARG A 355 14.91 7.61 -20.05
CA ARG A 355 14.78 6.35 -20.78
C ARG A 355 15.06 5.19 -19.87
N LEU A 356 14.04 4.40 -19.57
CA LEU A 356 14.18 3.13 -18.88
C LEU A 356 14.40 2.02 -19.90
N GLN A 357 15.08 0.95 -19.51
CA GLN A 357 15.20 -0.24 -20.34
C GLN A 357 13.80 -0.84 -20.57
N THR A 358 13.47 -1.16 -21.82
CA THR A 358 12.21 -1.84 -22.12
C THR A 358 12.20 -3.26 -21.54
N TRP A 359 11.07 -3.62 -20.94
CA TRP A 359 10.78 -4.94 -20.37
C TRP A 359 9.98 -5.81 -21.33
N ALA A 360 9.79 -7.09 -20.99
CA ALA A 360 8.92 -7.98 -21.75
C ALA A 360 7.45 -7.60 -21.56
N THR A 361 6.60 -7.81 -22.57
CA THR A 361 5.14 -7.65 -22.42
C THR A 361 4.54 -8.80 -21.59
N GLY A 362 3.42 -8.57 -20.92
CA GLY A 362 2.65 -9.64 -20.28
C GLY A 362 3.23 -10.15 -18.95
N ILE A 363 3.99 -9.32 -18.24
CA ILE A 363 4.56 -9.62 -16.90
C ILE A 363 4.06 -8.66 -15.79
N PRO A 364 2.75 -8.34 -15.71
CA PRO A 364 2.24 -7.29 -14.81
C PRO A 364 2.61 -7.50 -13.35
N THR A 365 2.66 -8.76 -12.88
CA THR A 365 2.98 -9.10 -11.49
C THR A 365 4.43 -8.76 -11.12
N GLU A 366 5.34 -8.74 -12.10
CA GLU A 366 6.76 -8.43 -11.91
C GLU A 366 7.05 -6.93 -11.96
N LEU A 367 6.18 -6.12 -12.57
CA LEU A 367 6.44 -4.69 -12.74
C LEU A 367 6.37 -3.94 -11.40
N PRO A 368 7.28 -2.97 -11.14
CA PRO A 368 7.32 -2.18 -9.92
C PRO A 368 6.27 -1.05 -9.94
N ILE A 369 5.03 -1.34 -10.36
CA ILE A 369 3.96 -0.34 -10.37
C ILE A 369 3.57 -0.01 -8.92
N GLN A 370 3.73 1.26 -8.54
CA GLN A 370 3.36 1.81 -7.24
C GLN A 370 1.91 2.28 -7.23
N ALA A 371 1.47 2.94 -8.29
CA ALA A 371 0.13 3.46 -8.43
C ALA A 371 -0.23 3.67 -9.90
N PHE A 372 -1.53 3.61 -10.21
CA PHE A 372 -2.07 4.31 -11.37
C PHE A 372 -2.42 5.74 -10.94
N PHE A 373 -2.30 6.71 -11.83
CA PHE A 373 -2.57 8.10 -11.49
C PHE A 373 -3.47 8.79 -12.50
N TYR A 374 -4.11 9.88 -12.06
CA TYR A 374 -4.76 10.85 -12.93
C TYR A 374 -4.41 12.28 -12.51
N LEU A 375 -4.46 13.22 -13.44
CA LEU A 375 -4.34 14.65 -13.14
C LEU A 375 -5.67 15.20 -12.63
N LYS A 376 -5.67 15.83 -11.45
CA LYS A 376 -6.87 16.43 -10.88
C LYS A 376 -7.38 17.59 -11.75
N GLY A 377 -8.71 17.69 -11.86
CA GLY A 377 -9.35 18.67 -12.74
C GLY A 377 -9.38 18.26 -14.22
N SER A 378 -8.91 17.06 -14.57
CA SER A 378 -8.97 16.50 -15.92
C SER A 378 -9.96 15.33 -16.03
N SER A 379 -10.14 14.81 -17.25
CA SER A 379 -10.91 13.59 -17.52
C SER A 379 -10.14 12.28 -17.20
N GLY A 380 -8.90 12.37 -16.71
CA GLY A 380 -8.01 11.21 -16.56
C GLY A 380 -8.44 10.15 -15.54
N LEU A 381 -9.35 10.47 -14.61
CA LEU A 381 -9.79 9.52 -13.57
C LEU A 381 -10.37 8.24 -14.18
N ALA A 382 -11.18 8.36 -15.23
CA ALA A 382 -11.76 7.20 -15.90
C ALA A 382 -10.69 6.27 -16.50
N GLY A 383 -9.61 6.84 -17.03
CA GLY A 383 -8.49 6.07 -17.56
C GLY A 383 -7.69 5.37 -16.47
N ALA A 384 -7.40 6.05 -15.36
CA ALA A 384 -6.72 5.43 -14.22
C ALA A 384 -7.55 4.30 -13.58
N GLN A 385 -8.87 4.46 -13.52
CA GLN A 385 -9.80 3.42 -13.04
C GLN A 385 -9.86 2.23 -13.99
N HIS A 386 -9.88 2.47 -15.30
CA HIS A 386 -9.79 1.40 -16.31
C HIS A 386 -8.49 0.60 -16.12
N ASP A 387 -7.34 1.28 -16.07
CA ASP A 387 -6.04 0.63 -15.87
C ASP A 387 -5.97 -0.16 -14.55
N GLN A 388 -6.54 0.38 -13.46
CA GLN A 388 -6.63 -0.33 -12.18
C GLN A 388 -7.45 -1.64 -12.30
N GLN A 389 -8.64 -1.56 -12.92
CA GLN A 389 -9.52 -2.71 -13.06
C GLN A 389 -8.90 -3.78 -13.98
N ASP A 390 -8.29 -3.35 -15.08
CA ASP A 390 -7.58 -4.24 -16.00
C ASP A 390 -6.40 -4.93 -15.32
N PHE A 391 -5.58 -4.18 -14.57
CA PHE A 391 -4.45 -4.76 -13.83
C PHE A 391 -4.92 -5.79 -12.80
N TYR A 392 -5.97 -5.47 -12.03
CA TYR A 392 -6.57 -6.38 -11.06
C TYR A 392 -7.05 -7.68 -11.71
N ASN A 393 -7.75 -7.59 -12.84
CA ASN A 393 -8.25 -8.75 -13.58
C ASN A 393 -7.10 -9.59 -14.13
N THR A 394 -6.13 -8.95 -14.76
CA THR A 394 -4.98 -9.62 -15.41
C THR A 394 -4.09 -10.33 -14.39
N THR A 395 -3.92 -9.75 -13.20
CA THR A 395 -3.11 -10.33 -12.13
C THR A 395 -3.87 -11.28 -11.20
N SER A 396 -5.14 -11.55 -11.48
CA SER A 396 -6.02 -12.37 -10.62
C SER A 396 -6.14 -11.84 -9.19
N GLY A 397 -6.10 -10.51 -9.01
CA GLY A 397 -6.46 -9.86 -7.75
C GLY A 397 -5.40 -8.98 -7.09
N LEU A 398 -4.27 -8.66 -7.75
CA LEU A 398 -3.35 -7.67 -7.19
C LEU A 398 -3.95 -6.27 -7.30
N VAL A 399 -3.96 -5.56 -6.17
CA VAL A 399 -4.52 -4.21 -6.08
C VAL A 399 -3.38 -3.20 -6.16
N VAL A 400 -3.42 -2.34 -7.18
CA VAL A 400 -2.60 -1.14 -7.31
C VAL A 400 -3.52 0.08 -7.11
N PRO A 401 -3.20 1.03 -6.23
CA PRO A 401 -4.07 2.16 -5.94
C PRO A 401 -4.11 3.16 -7.11
N VAL A 402 -5.25 3.83 -7.26
CA VAL A 402 -5.40 5.05 -8.07
C VAL A 402 -5.09 6.27 -7.19
N VAL A 403 -4.20 7.14 -7.65
CA VAL A 403 -3.83 8.40 -6.97
C VAL A 403 -4.13 9.62 -7.84
N GLY A 404 -4.66 10.68 -7.24
CA GLY A 404 -4.83 11.96 -7.90
C GLY A 404 -3.60 12.84 -7.74
N ILE A 405 -3.11 13.42 -8.84
CA ILE A 405 -1.96 14.34 -8.89
C ILE A 405 -2.45 15.73 -9.30
N SER A 406 -2.10 16.74 -8.52
CA SER A 406 -2.13 18.14 -8.99
C SER A 406 -0.70 18.57 -9.28
N LEU A 407 -0.40 18.80 -10.56
CA LEU A 407 0.86 19.40 -10.99
C LEU A 407 0.91 20.88 -10.55
N PRO A 408 2.10 21.45 -10.32
CA PRO A 408 2.26 22.84 -9.92
C PRO A 408 1.74 23.79 -11.00
N GLU A 409 1.00 24.83 -10.61
CA GLU A 409 0.57 25.91 -11.52
C GLU A 409 1.67 26.97 -11.70
N THR A 410 2.51 27.15 -10.67
CA THR A 410 3.68 28.04 -10.69
C THR A 410 4.93 27.33 -10.18
N THR A 411 6.11 27.88 -10.48
CA THR A 411 7.40 27.31 -10.02
C THR A 411 7.54 27.25 -8.49
N SER A 412 6.81 28.11 -7.76
CA SER A 412 6.76 28.08 -6.29
C SER A 412 5.86 26.97 -5.73
N ASP A 413 4.91 26.47 -6.50
CA ASP A 413 3.99 25.42 -6.05
C ASP A 413 4.68 24.06 -6.04
N ASN A 414 4.10 23.11 -5.31
CA ASN A 414 4.58 21.73 -5.29
C ASN A 414 3.53 20.81 -5.89
N VAL A 415 3.99 19.66 -6.39
CA VAL A 415 3.09 18.56 -6.75
C VAL A 415 2.32 18.12 -5.50
N VAL A 416 1.01 17.96 -5.62
CA VAL A 416 0.16 17.43 -4.56
C VAL A 416 -0.35 16.05 -4.95
N PHE A 417 -0.03 15.06 -4.14
CA PHE A 417 -0.55 13.70 -4.26
C PHE A 417 -1.75 13.52 -3.33
N SER A 418 -2.77 12.82 -3.80
CA SER A 418 -3.98 12.57 -3.03
C SER A 418 -4.55 11.19 -3.31
N TYR A 419 -5.17 10.62 -2.29
CA TYR A 419 -5.89 9.36 -2.38
C TYR A 419 -7.35 9.58 -1.98
N SER A 420 -8.26 8.96 -2.70
CA SER A 420 -9.67 8.84 -2.31
C SER A 420 -10.14 7.41 -2.51
N ALA A 421 -10.87 6.89 -1.52
CA ALA A 421 -11.52 5.59 -1.63
C ALA A 421 -12.58 5.57 -2.74
N SER A 422 -13.20 6.72 -3.06
CA SER A 422 -14.15 6.84 -4.18
C SER A 422 -13.51 6.68 -5.55
N ASP A 423 -12.20 6.87 -5.65
CA ASP A 423 -11.48 6.81 -6.92
C ASP A 423 -11.11 5.36 -7.26
N GLN A 424 -11.22 4.44 -6.30
CA GLN A 424 -10.90 3.03 -6.49
C GLN A 424 -12.10 2.25 -7.02
N VAL A 425 -11.88 1.41 -8.02
CA VAL A 425 -12.90 0.52 -8.61
C VAL A 425 -12.71 -0.94 -8.26
N VAL A 426 -11.59 -1.28 -7.61
CA VAL A 426 -11.33 -2.63 -7.08
C VAL A 426 -11.12 -2.58 -5.58
N SER A 427 -11.45 -3.68 -4.89
CA SER A 427 -11.21 -3.85 -3.46
C SER A 427 -10.46 -5.15 -3.20
N SER A 428 -9.74 -5.24 -2.09
CA SER A 428 -9.15 -6.48 -1.61
C SER A 428 -10.24 -7.43 -1.09
N THR A 429 -11.03 -8.00 -1.99
CA THR A 429 -11.95 -9.10 -1.67
C THR A 429 -11.24 -10.41 -1.91
N HIS A 430 -10.81 -11.08 -0.84
CA HIS A 430 -10.26 -12.43 -0.91
C HIS A 430 -11.34 -13.41 -1.36
N LYS A 431 -11.03 -14.23 -2.38
CA LYS A 431 -11.64 -15.55 -2.56
C LYS A 431 -10.95 -16.57 -1.68
#